data_AF-A0A2Z4FK86-F1
#
_entry.id   AF-A0A2Z4FK86-F1
#
_cell.length_a   1.000
_cell.length_b   1.000
_cell.length_c   1.000
_cell.angle_alpha   90.00
_cell.angle_beta   90.00
_cell.angle_gamma   90.00
#
_symmetry.space_group_name_H-M   'P 1'
#
loop_
_entity.id
_entity.type
_entity.pdbx_description
1 polymer ?
#
loop_
_entity_poly.entity_id
_entity_poly.type
_entity_poly.pdbx_seq_one_letter_code
_entity_poly.pdbx_strand_id
1 'polypeptide(L)'
;MKRILMLQNAPIRRILLGCLAVGVLGTSACAGQSVTPIDIHDPVISVESRRFVADAQDAVSIARSGYDYADQELRAARQQRARLMAGDAWDAVSAEVTDSFDTLLKARIRLAELRRDAAEARVDLAQEKLREVYAETALRHDIEAYEMAPIRKTVDAALEDLSEANARVAEQLLVVDRSSRAWWKSYRGLLSQNKHPNMFFTNF
;
A
#
# COMPACT_ATOMS: atom_id res chain seq x y z
N MET A 1 -33.75 7.61 73.47
CA MET A 1 -35.12 8.01 73.06
C MET A 1 -35.28 7.77 71.56
N LYS A 2 -36.36 7.07 71.19
CA LYS A 2 -36.99 6.90 69.86
C LYS A 2 -36.19 6.31 68.69
N ARG A 3 -36.52 5.04 68.40
CA ARG A 3 -36.50 4.35 67.09
C ARG A 3 -37.58 4.94 66.16
N ILE A 4 -37.27 5.08 64.87
CA ILE A 4 -38.17 4.94 63.69
C ILE A 4 -37.23 4.44 62.56
N LEU A 5 -37.09 3.15 62.26
CA LEU A 5 -37.91 2.25 61.40
C LEU A 5 -38.08 2.68 59.94
N MET A 6 -37.79 1.70 59.06
CA MET A 6 -38.37 1.45 57.72
C MET A 6 -37.81 2.28 56.54
N LEU A 7 -37.52 1.77 55.34
CA LEU A 7 -37.76 0.51 54.62
C LEU A 7 -36.64 0.33 53.55
N GLN A 8 -36.00 -0.83 53.45
CA GLN A 8 -36.11 -1.78 52.32
C GLN A 8 -36.54 -1.19 50.95
N ASN A 9 -35.66 -1.28 49.95
CA ASN A 9 -35.96 -1.91 48.65
C ASN A 9 -34.72 -1.98 47.74
N ALA A 10 -34.25 -3.20 47.50
CA ALA A 10 -33.58 -3.63 46.28
C ALA A 10 -34.47 -4.72 45.65
N PRO A 11 -34.23 -5.23 44.41
CA PRO A 11 -33.74 -4.62 43.18
C PRO A 11 -34.73 -4.88 42.00
N ILE A 12 -34.71 -4.09 40.92
CA ILE A 12 -35.41 -4.47 39.68
C ILE A 12 -34.43 -4.47 38.50
N ARG A 13 -34.01 -5.69 38.14
CA ARG A 13 -33.58 -6.07 36.79
C ARG A 13 -34.71 -5.77 35.81
N ARG A 14 -34.41 -5.21 34.63
CA ARG A 14 -34.69 -5.80 33.30
C ARG A 14 -34.82 -4.75 32.19
N ILE A 15 -34.12 -5.07 31.09
CA ILE A 15 -34.52 -4.86 29.69
C ILE A 15 -34.43 -3.42 29.18
N LEU A 16 -33.40 -3.18 28.36
CA LEU A 16 -33.54 -2.60 27.02
C LEU A 16 -32.39 -3.14 26.15
N LEU A 17 -32.52 -4.43 25.82
CA LEU A 17 -32.05 -4.95 24.53
C LEU A 17 -32.95 -4.29 23.47
N GLY A 18 -32.38 -3.47 22.60
CA GLY A 18 -33.17 -2.84 21.53
C GLY A 18 -32.27 -2.14 20.52
N CYS A 19 -32.29 -2.66 19.29
CA CYS A 19 -31.69 -2.09 18.08
C CYS A 19 -30.18 -2.30 17.88
N LEU A 20 -29.74 -3.56 17.90
CA LEU A 20 -28.53 -4.00 17.18
C LEU A 20 -28.93 -5.06 16.15
N ALA A 21 -29.73 -4.64 15.18
CA ALA A 21 -30.19 -5.49 14.08
C ALA A 21 -30.63 -4.62 12.89
N VAL A 22 -29.69 -3.87 12.32
CA VAL A 22 -29.85 -3.27 10.99
C VAL A 22 -28.57 -3.50 10.22
N GLY A 23 -28.63 -4.38 9.21
CA GLY A 23 -27.78 -4.29 8.03
C GLY A 23 -26.54 -5.18 7.93
N VAL A 24 -26.62 -6.47 8.29
CA VAL A 24 -25.70 -7.49 7.73
C VAL A 24 -26.48 -8.38 6.76
N LEU A 25 -27.04 -7.76 5.72
CA LEU A 25 -27.63 -8.44 4.56
C LEU A 25 -27.16 -7.67 3.33
N GLY A 26 -25.90 -7.91 2.94
CA GLY A 26 -25.29 -7.25 1.79
C GLY A 26 -23.91 -7.76 1.36
N THR A 27 -23.30 -8.73 2.05
CA THR A 27 -21.95 -9.21 1.71
C THR A 27 -21.93 -10.49 0.86
N SER A 28 -23.07 -10.97 0.36
CA SER A 28 -23.15 -12.26 -0.35
C SER A 28 -23.09 -12.15 -1.89
N ALA A 29 -22.73 -11.00 -2.46
CA ALA A 29 -22.72 -10.79 -3.93
C ALA A 29 -21.34 -10.42 -4.51
N CYS A 30 -20.25 -10.69 -3.78
CA CYS A 30 -18.89 -10.57 -4.31
C CYS A 30 -18.19 -11.94 -4.43
N ALA A 31 -18.95 -13.03 -4.59
CA ALA A 31 -18.37 -14.26 -5.14
C ALA A 31 -18.20 -14.04 -6.65
N GLY A 32 -17.12 -13.33 -7.02
CA GLY A 32 -16.74 -13.17 -8.42
C GLY A 32 -16.58 -14.55 -9.07
N GLN A 33 -17.00 -14.67 -10.33
CA GLN A 33 -16.87 -15.93 -11.09
C GLN A 33 -15.41 -16.40 -11.06
N SER A 34 -15.16 -17.57 -10.47
CA SER A 34 -13.83 -18.19 -10.48
C SER A 34 -13.50 -18.63 -11.89
N VAL A 35 -12.36 -18.18 -12.43
CA VAL A 35 -11.88 -18.58 -13.75
C VAL A 35 -10.83 -19.67 -13.57
N THR A 36 -11.00 -20.77 -14.26
CA THR A 36 -10.07 -21.89 -14.28
C THR A 36 -8.81 -21.50 -15.07
N PRO A 37 -7.60 -21.69 -14.51
CA PRO A 37 -6.38 -21.48 -15.28
C PRO A 37 -6.33 -22.38 -16.52
N ILE A 38 -5.90 -21.80 -17.65
CA ILE A 38 -5.74 -22.53 -18.90
C ILE A 38 -4.48 -23.39 -18.85
N ASP A 39 -4.59 -24.67 -19.24
CA ASP A 39 -3.43 -25.52 -19.53
C ASP A 39 -2.83 -25.10 -20.87
N ILE A 40 -1.64 -24.50 -20.84
CA ILE A 40 -0.90 -24.08 -22.04
C ILE A 40 -0.41 -25.28 -22.88
N HIS A 41 -0.57 -26.51 -22.43
CA HIS A 41 -0.25 -27.71 -23.20
C HIS A 41 -1.46 -28.35 -23.87
N ASP A 42 -2.66 -27.79 -23.69
CA ASP A 42 -3.87 -28.27 -24.35
C ASP A 42 -3.72 -28.19 -25.89
N PRO A 43 -3.87 -29.32 -26.62
CA PRO A 43 -3.73 -29.34 -28.07
C PRO A 43 -4.80 -28.54 -28.82
N VAL A 44 -5.93 -28.23 -28.20
CA VAL A 44 -7.01 -27.41 -28.79
C VAL A 44 -6.59 -25.94 -28.88
N ILE A 45 -5.63 -25.50 -28.06
CA ILE A 45 -5.22 -24.09 -27.98
C ILE A 45 -4.13 -23.77 -29.00
N SER A 46 -4.41 -22.75 -29.82
CA SER A 46 -3.46 -22.26 -30.82
C SER A 46 -2.15 -21.76 -30.19
N VAL A 47 -1.03 -21.85 -30.93
CA VAL A 47 0.28 -21.32 -30.47
C VAL A 47 0.19 -19.84 -30.09
N GLU A 48 -0.57 -19.06 -30.85
CA GLU A 48 -0.79 -17.64 -30.57
C GLU A 48 -1.50 -17.41 -29.22
N SER A 49 -2.54 -18.19 -28.92
CA SER A 49 -3.27 -18.05 -27.65
C SER A 49 -2.42 -18.50 -26.46
N ARG A 50 -1.58 -19.53 -26.65
CA ARG A 50 -0.59 -19.93 -25.64
C ARG A 50 0.42 -18.84 -25.34
N ARG A 51 0.89 -18.14 -26.37
CA ARG A 51 1.76 -16.98 -26.21
C ARG A 51 1.05 -15.85 -25.47
N PHE A 52 -0.20 -15.57 -25.81
CA PHE A 52 -0.99 -14.53 -25.15
C PHE A 52 -1.16 -14.80 -23.64
N VAL A 53 -1.45 -16.05 -23.27
CA VAL A 53 -1.48 -16.49 -21.87
C VAL A 53 -0.11 -16.34 -21.20
N ALA A 54 0.96 -16.78 -21.86
CA ALA A 54 2.32 -16.69 -21.32
C ALA A 54 2.75 -15.22 -21.09
N ASP A 55 2.45 -14.32 -22.03
CA ASP A 55 2.74 -12.88 -21.89
C ASP A 55 2.01 -12.28 -20.66
N ALA A 56 0.78 -12.73 -20.36
CA ALA A 56 0.05 -12.31 -19.16
C ALA A 56 0.63 -12.91 -17.87
N GLN A 57 1.11 -14.15 -17.90
CA GLN A 57 1.83 -14.76 -16.77
C GLN A 57 3.16 -14.03 -16.48
N ASP A 58 3.89 -13.67 -17.54
CA ASP A 58 5.11 -12.87 -17.45
C ASP A 58 4.83 -11.49 -16.84
N ALA A 59 3.71 -10.85 -17.21
CA ALA A 59 3.29 -9.58 -16.61
C ALA A 59 3.09 -9.70 -15.08
N VAL A 60 2.50 -10.79 -14.60
CA VAL A 60 2.37 -11.06 -13.14
C VAL A 60 3.75 -11.25 -12.50
N SER A 61 4.65 -11.98 -13.15
CA SER A 61 6.01 -12.20 -12.65
C SER A 61 6.81 -10.90 -12.54
N ILE A 62 6.72 -10.04 -13.57
CA ILE A 62 7.33 -8.71 -13.60
C ILE A 62 6.75 -7.82 -12.49
N ALA A 63 5.42 -7.82 -12.32
CA ALA A 63 4.77 -7.03 -11.28
C ALA A 63 5.23 -7.45 -9.87
N ARG A 64 5.33 -8.76 -9.61
CA ARG A 64 5.83 -9.29 -8.33
C ARG A 64 7.28 -8.90 -8.06
N SER A 65 8.14 -9.00 -9.08
CA SER A 65 9.53 -8.54 -8.98
C SER A 65 9.61 -7.04 -8.66
N GLY A 66 8.71 -6.23 -9.24
CA GLY A 66 8.59 -4.82 -8.93
C GLY A 66 8.15 -4.54 -7.48
N TYR A 67 7.22 -5.34 -6.95
CA TYR A 67 6.82 -5.27 -5.54
C TYR A 67 7.97 -5.63 -4.59
N ASP A 68 8.71 -6.70 -4.87
CA ASP A 68 9.86 -7.12 -4.06
C ASP A 68 10.95 -6.04 -4.04
N TYR A 69 11.20 -5.39 -5.17
CA TYR A 69 12.11 -4.26 -5.27
C TYR A 69 11.64 -3.06 -4.42
N ALA A 70 10.35 -2.70 -4.50
CA ALA A 70 9.79 -1.60 -3.71
C ALA A 70 9.84 -1.88 -2.18
N ASP A 71 9.62 -3.13 -1.77
CA ASP A 71 9.78 -3.55 -0.38
C ASP A 71 11.24 -3.46 0.10
N GLN A 72 12.20 -3.82 -0.75
CA GLN A 72 13.62 -3.62 -0.47
C GLN A 72 13.97 -2.13 -0.32
N GLU A 73 13.45 -1.26 -1.18
CA GLU A 73 13.64 0.20 -1.06
C GLU A 73 13.09 0.75 0.28
N LEU A 74 11.92 0.27 0.70
CA LEU A 74 11.34 0.64 2.00
C LEU A 74 12.23 0.21 3.17
N ARG A 75 12.72 -1.03 3.16
CA ARG A 75 13.66 -1.53 4.17
C ARG A 75 14.95 -0.70 4.19
N ALA A 76 15.52 -0.41 3.02
CA ALA A 76 16.72 0.42 2.89
C ALA A 76 16.50 1.83 3.42
N ALA A 77 15.36 2.47 3.13
CA ALA A 77 15.04 3.81 3.63
C ALA A 77 14.94 3.85 5.17
N ARG A 78 14.32 2.82 5.78
CA ARG A 78 14.24 2.69 7.25
C ARG A 78 15.62 2.49 7.87
N GLN A 79 16.45 1.61 7.30
CA GLN A 79 17.83 1.39 7.75
C GLN A 79 18.69 2.64 7.60
N GLN A 80 18.56 3.36 6.48
CA GLN A 80 19.29 4.60 6.24
C GLN A 80 18.94 5.64 7.30
N ARG A 81 17.64 5.83 7.62
CA ARG A 81 17.24 6.74 8.69
C ARG A 81 17.83 6.33 10.04
N ALA A 82 17.71 5.05 10.41
CA ALA A 82 18.27 4.54 11.65
C ALA A 82 19.78 4.84 11.74
N ARG A 83 20.55 4.50 10.70
CA ARG A 83 22.00 4.75 10.63
C ARG A 83 22.34 6.23 10.73
N LEU A 84 21.65 7.08 9.98
CA LEU A 84 21.96 8.51 9.92
C LEU A 84 21.58 9.25 11.21
N MET A 85 20.59 8.75 11.96
CA MET A 85 20.14 9.36 13.22
C MET A 85 20.78 8.76 14.47
N ALA A 86 21.48 7.62 14.37
CA ALA A 86 22.00 6.87 15.52
C ALA A 86 23.43 7.24 15.96
N GLY A 87 23.95 8.42 15.59
CA GLY A 87 25.34 8.80 15.90
C GLY A 87 25.48 10.17 16.52
N ASP A 88 26.63 10.37 17.17
CA ASP A 88 27.09 11.57 17.87
C ASP A 88 27.36 12.74 16.90
N ALA A 89 27.23 12.50 15.59
CA ALA A 89 27.34 13.51 14.53
C ALA A 89 26.41 14.72 14.77
N TRP A 90 25.32 14.52 15.51
CA TRP A 90 24.32 15.55 15.79
C TRP A 90 24.56 16.35 17.07
N ASP A 91 25.52 15.97 17.92
CA ASP A 91 25.68 16.55 19.28
C ASP A 91 26.00 18.06 19.26
N ALA A 92 26.68 18.54 18.22
CA ALA A 92 27.04 19.95 18.04
C ALA A 92 26.08 20.73 17.11
N VAL A 93 25.00 20.09 16.67
CA VAL A 93 24.09 20.60 15.65
C VAL A 93 22.85 21.18 16.31
N SER A 94 22.30 22.27 15.76
CA SER A 94 21.05 22.80 16.28
C SER A 94 19.92 21.80 16.09
N ALA A 95 19.05 21.69 17.11
CA ALA A 95 17.86 20.84 17.04
C ALA A 95 17.03 21.09 15.78
N GLU A 96 16.90 22.35 15.34
CA GLU A 96 16.19 22.71 14.10
C GLU A 96 16.73 21.99 12.84
N VAL A 97 18.06 21.89 12.70
CA VAL A 97 18.68 21.22 11.55
C VAL A 97 18.49 19.71 11.64
N THR A 98 18.64 19.14 12.83
CA THR A 98 18.41 17.71 13.09
C THR A 98 16.96 17.33 12.84
N ASP A 99 15.99 18.11 13.34
CA ASP A 99 14.55 17.88 13.21
C ASP A 99 14.08 18.01 11.75
N SER A 100 14.58 19.02 11.03
CA SER A 100 14.26 19.18 9.60
C SER A 100 14.84 18.04 8.75
N PHE A 101 16.02 17.53 9.10
CA PHE A 101 16.58 16.34 8.45
C PHE A 101 15.79 15.07 8.75
N ASP A 102 15.44 14.84 10.02
CA ASP A 102 14.62 13.69 10.41
C ASP A 102 13.24 13.73 9.72
N THR A 103 12.65 14.92 9.59
CA THR A 103 11.40 15.14 8.85
C THR A 103 11.54 14.74 7.37
N LEU A 104 12.65 15.12 6.71
CA LEU A 104 12.95 14.69 5.34
C LEU A 104 13.10 13.16 5.25
N LEU A 105 13.81 12.53 6.18
CA LEU A 105 14.00 11.08 6.19
C LEU A 105 12.67 10.34 6.40
N LYS A 106 11.82 10.80 7.32
CA LYS A 106 10.45 10.29 7.52
C LYS A 106 9.60 10.43 6.26
N ALA A 107 9.67 11.57 5.58
CA ALA A 107 8.94 11.79 4.33
C ALA A 107 9.39 10.83 3.22
N ARG A 108 10.69 10.51 3.13
CA ARG A 108 11.23 9.52 2.19
C ARG A 108 10.80 8.09 2.51
N ILE A 109 10.76 7.71 3.79
CA ILE A 109 10.20 6.41 4.21
C ILE A 109 8.74 6.32 3.78
N ARG A 110 7.94 7.35 4.06
CA ARG A 110 6.52 7.38 3.65
C ARG A 110 6.35 7.27 2.13
N LEU A 111 7.23 7.91 1.35
CA LEU A 111 7.23 7.77 -0.11
C LEU A 111 7.52 6.32 -0.53
N ALA A 112 8.48 5.65 0.11
CA ALA A 112 8.79 4.25 -0.17
C ALA A 112 7.64 3.31 0.20
N GLU A 113 6.93 3.57 1.30
CA GLU A 113 5.71 2.83 1.66
C GLU A 113 4.65 2.94 0.57
N LEU A 114 4.34 4.17 0.13
CA LEU A 114 3.34 4.39 -0.92
C LEU A 114 3.74 3.77 -2.27
N ARG A 115 5.04 3.72 -2.57
CA ARG A 115 5.55 3.03 -3.78
C ARG A 115 5.39 1.51 -3.69
N ARG A 116 5.60 0.92 -2.50
CA ARG A 116 5.29 -0.50 -2.25
C ARG A 116 3.80 -0.74 -2.47
N ASP A 117 2.93 0.09 -1.91
CA ASP A 117 1.47 -0.05 -2.05
C ASP A 117 1.03 0.07 -3.53
N ALA A 118 1.62 1.00 -4.29
CA ALA A 118 1.37 1.10 -5.74
C ALA A 118 1.90 -0.11 -6.53
N ALA A 119 3.00 -0.72 -6.10
CA ALA A 119 3.52 -1.94 -6.70
C ALA A 119 2.62 -3.15 -6.38
N GLU A 120 2.07 -3.22 -5.16
CA GLU A 120 1.07 -4.21 -4.74
C GLU A 120 -0.18 -4.12 -5.60
N ALA A 121 -0.76 -2.93 -5.76
CA ALA A 121 -1.92 -2.71 -6.64
C ALA A 121 -1.62 -3.08 -8.12
N ARG A 122 -0.37 -2.95 -8.58
CA ARG A 122 0.05 -3.40 -9.91
C ARG A 122 0.09 -4.92 -10.02
N VAL A 123 0.46 -5.64 -8.95
CA VAL A 123 0.36 -7.10 -8.90
C VAL A 123 -1.09 -7.53 -9.02
N ASP A 124 -1.99 -6.90 -8.25
CA ASP A 124 -3.42 -7.21 -8.27
C ASP A 124 -4.01 -6.99 -9.68
N LEU A 125 -3.71 -5.84 -10.31
CA LEU A 125 -4.11 -5.57 -11.70
C LEU A 125 -3.57 -6.62 -12.68
N ALA A 126 -2.31 -7.04 -12.54
CA ALA A 126 -1.74 -8.06 -13.41
C ALA A 126 -2.44 -9.42 -13.23
N GLN A 127 -2.83 -9.77 -12.01
CA GLN A 127 -3.56 -10.99 -11.71
C GLN A 127 -4.98 -10.97 -12.28
N GLU A 128 -5.71 -9.86 -12.14
CA GLU A 128 -7.05 -9.72 -12.74
C GLU A 128 -6.99 -9.73 -14.28
N LYS A 129 -5.95 -9.14 -14.89
CA LYS A 129 -5.72 -9.23 -16.33
C LYS A 129 -5.40 -10.66 -16.78
N LEU A 130 -4.57 -11.39 -16.04
CA LEU A 130 -4.31 -12.80 -16.34
C LEU A 130 -5.60 -13.63 -16.27
N ARG A 131 -6.44 -13.36 -15.28
CA ARG A 131 -7.77 -13.97 -15.14
C ARG A 131 -8.67 -13.66 -16.33
N GLU A 132 -8.69 -12.41 -16.81
CA GLU A 132 -9.41 -12.03 -18.04
C GLU A 132 -8.88 -12.81 -19.25
N VAL A 133 -7.56 -12.88 -19.42
CA VAL A 133 -6.92 -13.61 -20.52
C VAL A 133 -7.28 -15.10 -20.52
N TYR A 134 -7.33 -15.74 -19.35
CA TYR A 134 -7.79 -17.12 -19.24
C TYR A 134 -9.25 -17.28 -19.69
N ALA A 135 -10.15 -16.40 -19.23
CA ALA A 135 -11.56 -16.46 -19.60
C ALA A 135 -11.78 -16.21 -21.10
N GLU A 136 -11.09 -15.23 -21.69
CA GLU A 136 -11.16 -14.96 -23.13
C GLU A 136 -10.61 -16.13 -23.96
N THR A 137 -9.53 -16.74 -23.50
CA THR A 137 -8.94 -17.91 -24.17
C THR A 137 -9.88 -19.10 -24.10
N ALA A 138 -10.49 -19.37 -22.94
CA ALA A 138 -11.47 -20.45 -22.79
C ALA A 138 -12.68 -20.28 -23.69
N LEU A 139 -13.24 -19.06 -23.76
CA LEU A 139 -14.36 -18.73 -24.63
C LEU A 139 -14.01 -18.87 -26.11
N ARG A 140 -12.81 -18.45 -26.51
CA ARG A 140 -12.37 -18.49 -27.91
C ARG A 140 -12.22 -19.91 -28.44
N HIS A 141 -11.83 -20.85 -27.57
CA HIS A 141 -11.56 -22.24 -27.93
C HIS A 141 -12.65 -23.21 -27.44
N ASP A 142 -13.83 -22.68 -27.09
CA ASP A 142 -15.00 -23.45 -26.61
C ASP A 142 -14.67 -24.41 -25.45
N ILE A 143 -13.73 -24.04 -24.58
CA ILE A 143 -13.30 -24.85 -23.43
C ILE A 143 -14.29 -24.68 -22.27
N GLU A 144 -14.63 -23.43 -21.95
CA GLU A 144 -15.54 -23.08 -20.86
C GLU A 144 -16.24 -21.74 -21.14
N ALA A 145 -17.49 -21.61 -20.69
CA ALA A 145 -18.29 -20.40 -20.85
C ALA A 145 -18.16 -19.48 -19.64
N TYR A 146 -17.67 -18.27 -19.85
CA TYR A 146 -17.54 -17.22 -18.84
C TYR A 146 -18.43 -16.01 -19.11
N GLU A 147 -18.93 -15.38 -18.06
CA GLU A 147 -19.55 -14.07 -18.16
C GLU A 147 -18.45 -13.00 -18.12
N MET A 148 -18.13 -12.38 -19.25
CA MET A 148 -17.01 -11.43 -19.34
C MET A 148 -17.27 -10.11 -18.61
N ALA A 149 -18.53 -9.69 -18.48
CA ALA A 149 -18.88 -8.41 -17.86
C ALA A 149 -18.40 -8.27 -16.41
N PRO A 150 -18.65 -9.23 -15.49
CA PRO A 150 -18.13 -9.14 -14.12
C PRO A 150 -16.60 -9.21 -14.04
N ILE A 151 -15.93 -9.93 -14.96
CA ILE A 151 -14.46 -10.02 -15.00
C ILE A 151 -13.84 -8.69 -15.41
N ARG A 152 -14.37 -8.04 -16.46
CA ARG A 152 -13.91 -6.71 -16.89
C ARG A 152 -14.09 -5.67 -15.80
N LYS A 153 -15.19 -5.76 -15.04
CA LYS A 153 -15.42 -4.86 -13.90
C LYS A 153 -14.36 -5.00 -12.81
N THR A 154 -13.81 -6.20 -12.55
CA THR A 154 -12.74 -6.35 -11.56
C THR A 154 -11.40 -5.82 -12.08
N VAL A 155 -11.12 -5.95 -13.38
CA VAL A 155 -9.96 -5.31 -14.02
C VAL A 155 -10.05 -3.79 -13.94
N ASP A 156 -11.22 -3.21 -14.24
CA ASP A 156 -11.46 -1.77 -14.15
C ASP A 156 -11.28 -1.24 -12.73
N ALA A 157 -11.80 -1.97 -11.72
CA ALA A 157 -11.61 -1.62 -10.31
C ALA A 157 -10.14 -1.65 -9.90
N ALA A 158 -9.39 -2.70 -10.28
CA ALA A 158 -7.96 -2.80 -10.01
C ALA A 158 -7.14 -1.68 -10.71
N LEU A 159 -7.60 -1.23 -11.88
CA LEU A 159 -7.00 -0.10 -12.59
C LEU A 159 -7.23 1.22 -11.83
N GLU A 160 -8.43 1.42 -11.30
CA GLU A 160 -8.78 2.58 -10.46
C GLU A 160 -7.94 2.60 -9.16
N ASP A 161 -7.82 1.46 -8.48
CA ASP A 161 -7.01 1.31 -7.26
C ASP A 161 -5.54 1.67 -7.52
N LEU A 162 -4.97 1.19 -8.64
CA LEU A 162 -3.61 1.53 -9.04
C LEU A 162 -3.47 3.04 -9.37
N SER A 163 -4.49 3.65 -9.98
CA SER A 163 -4.51 5.08 -10.26
C SER A 163 -4.49 5.90 -8.97
N GLU A 164 -5.32 5.54 -7.98
CA GLU A 164 -5.34 6.19 -6.67
C GLU A 164 -4.02 6.02 -5.92
N ALA A 165 -3.42 4.82 -5.96
CA ALA A 165 -2.11 4.58 -5.36
C ALA A 165 -1.02 5.49 -5.99
N ASN A 166 -1.01 5.63 -7.32
CA ASN A 166 -0.07 6.52 -8.01
C ASN A 166 -0.30 8.00 -7.68
N ALA A 167 -1.56 8.44 -7.52
CA ALA A 167 -1.87 9.80 -7.10
C ALA A 167 -1.27 10.12 -5.71
N ARG A 168 -1.42 9.20 -4.75
CA ARG A 168 -0.81 9.32 -3.42
C ARG A 168 0.72 9.39 -3.47
N VAL A 169 1.36 8.61 -4.35
CA VAL A 169 2.81 8.70 -4.59
C VAL A 169 3.20 10.08 -5.12
N ALA A 170 2.45 10.63 -6.08
CA ALA A 170 2.70 11.95 -6.66
C ALA A 170 2.57 13.07 -5.62
N GLU A 171 1.55 13.03 -4.77
CA GLU A 171 1.38 13.97 -3.66
C GLU A 171 2.54 13.90 -2.66
N GLN A 172 2.98 12.69 -2.32
CA GLN A 172 4.08 12.51 -1.38
C GLN A 172 5.44 12.97 -1.95
N LEU A 173 5.64 12.92 -3.26
CA LEU A 173 6.82 13.54 -3.90
C LEU A 173 6.90 15.05 -3.62
N LEU A 174 5.77 15.75 -3.61
CA LEU A 174 5.72 17.17 -3.26
C LEU A 174 6.05 17.41 -1.78
N VAL A 175 5.67 16.49 -0.89
CA VAL A 175 6.06 16.54 0.53
C VAL A 175 7.56 16.38 0.67
N VAL A 176 8.16 15.39 -0.01
CA VAL A 176 9.62 15.18 0.01
C VAL A 176 10.38 16.40 -0.53
N ASP A 177 9.91 17.02 -1.61
CA ASP A 177 10.52 18.25 -2.15
C ASP A 177 10.46 19.41 -1.12
N ARG A 178 9.28 19.64 -0.51
CA ARG A 178 9.13 20.66 0.53
C ARG A 178 10.03 20.41 1.74
N SER A 179 10.07 19.19 2.26
CA SER A 179 10.94 18.82 3.37
C SER A 179 12.43 18.94 3.02
N SER A 180 12.81 18.61 1.78
CA SER A 180 14.18 18.77 1.28
C SER A 180 14.59 20.24 1.26
N ARG A 181 13.73 21.13 0.75
CA ARG A 181 13.98 22.59 0.75
C ARG A 181 14.07 23.15 2.16
N ALA A 182 13.22 22.70 3.07
CA ALA A 182 13.24 23.12 4.47
C ALA A 182 14.56 22.74 5.14
N TRP A 183 14.99 21.48 4.99
CA TRP A 183 16.28 21.01 5.50
C TRP A 183 17.46 21.80 4.93
N TRP A 184 17.51 22.01 3.60
CA TRP A 184 18.56 22.82 2.97
C TRP A 184 18.58 24.28 3.45
N LYS A 185 17.41 24.85 3.79
CA LYS A 185 17.33 26.19 4.36
C LYS A 185 17.97 26.22 5.76
N SER A 186 17.59 25.30 6.64
CA SER A 186 18.15 25.23 8.01
C SER A 186 19.65 24.90 7.98
N TYR A 187 20.07 23.99 7.10
CA TYR A 187 21.50 23.67 6.92
C TYR A 187 22.33 24.86 6.43
N ARG A 188 21.83 25.63 5.45
CA ARG A 188 22.52 26.88 5.02
C ARG A 188 22.59 27.92 6.14
N GLY A 189 21.55 28.02 6.96
CA GLY A 189 21.56 28.87 8.15
C GLY A 189 22.69 28.50 9.11
N LEU A 190 22.90 27.21 9.35
CA LEU A 190 24.01 26.70 10.18
C LEU A 190 25.39 27.08 9.62
N LEU A 191 25.60 26.90 8.30
CA LEU A 191 26.87 27.27 7.65
C LEU A 191 27.19 28.76 7.74
N SER A 192 26.17 29.62 7.64
CA SER A 192 26.34 31.08 7.74
C SER A 192 26.79 31.57 9.13
N GLN A 193 26.71 30.72 10.15
CA GLN A 193 27.12 31.04 11.52
C GLN A 193 28.58 30.62 11.83
N ASN A 194 29.40 30.30 10.81
CA ASN A 194 30.78 29.78 10.96
C ASN A 194 30.89 28.53 11.85
N LYS A 195 29.78 27.82 12.06
CA LYS A 195 29.79 26.47 12.60
C LYS A 195 30.03 25.56 11.40
N HIS A 196 31.19 24.90 11.36
CA HIS A 196 31.50 23.85 10.39
C HIS A 196 31.18 22.50 11.04
N PRO A 197 29.92 22.03 11.00
CA PRO A 197 29.64 20.67 11.41
C PRO A 197 30.38 19.74 10.42
N ASN A 198 31.22 18.86 10.94
CA ASN A 198 31.95 17.82 10.18
C ASN A 198 31.01 16.72 9.63
N MET A 199 29.83 17.09 9.14
CA MET A 199 28.71 16.17 9.20
C MET A 199 28.44 15.32 7.96
N PHE A 200 28.99 15.64 6.77
CA PHE A 200 28.47 14.95 5.57
C PHE A 200 29.46 14.66 4.42
N PHE A 201 30.71 15.09 4.48
CA PHE A 201 31.61 15.01 3.30
C PHE A 201 32.93 14.27 3.53
N THR A 202 33.19 13.74 4.73
CA THR A 202 34.48 13.07 5.00
C THR A 202 34.49 11.57 4.71
N ASN A 203 33.34 10.91 4.55
CA ASN A 203 33.28 9.44 4.39
C ASN A 203 32.13 8.94 3.47
N PHE A 204 31.90 9.58 2.31
CA PHE A 204 31.12 8.99 1.21
C PHE A 204 32.05 8.61 0.06
#